data_AF-A0A8W8HUP1-F1
#
_entry.id   AF-A0A8W8HUP1-F1
#
_cell.length_a   1.000
_cell.length_b   1.000
_cell.length_c   1.000
_cell.angle_alpha   90.00
_cell.angle_beta   90.00
_cell.angle_gamma   90.00
#
_symmetry.space_group_name_H-M   'P 1'
#
loop_
_entity.id
_entity.type
_entity.pdbx_description
1 polymer ?
#
loop_
_entity_poly.entity_id
_entity_poly.type
_entity_poly.pdbx_seq_one_letter_code
_entity_poly.pdbx_strand_id
1 'polypeptide(L)'
;MSTAWLVLRDIWKDVIVCNGKEVPIVGGFRGFRNVPPGAHTIENHGAKLEVELEAGEVKVFVLDSSENIFSILDESDDDFGFHQLAKSGAMDNALYEWPV
;
A
#
# COMPACT_ATOMS: atom_id res chain seq x y z
N MET A 1 15.31 9.53 8.84
CA MET A 1 15.20 8.09 8.51
C MET A 1 14.45 8.01 7.21
N SER A 2 14.98 7.34 6.21
CA SER A 2 14.33 7.25 4.90
C SER A 2 13.20 6.23 4.99
N THR A 3 12.00 6.67 4.62
CA THR A 3 10.80 5.84 4.64
C THR A 3 10.44 5.37 3.24
N ALA A 4 9.59 4.35 3.16
CA ALA A 4 8.99 3.87 1.92
C ALA A 4 7.51 4.28 1.83
N TRP A 5 6.92 4.05 0.66
CA TRP A 5 5.48 4.18 0.44
C TRP A 5 4.93 2.87 -0.12
N LEU A 6 3.69 2.61 0.24
CA LEU A 6 2.95 1.48 -0.27
C LEU A 6 1.59 1.96 -0.76
N VAL A 7 1.31 1.74 -2.04
CA VAL A 7 0.02 2.06 -2.64
C VAL A 7 -0.77 0.77 -2.84
N LEU A 8 -2.02 0.77 -2.40
CA LEU A 8 -2.93 -0.36 -2.48
C LEU A 8 -4.18 0.03 -3.28
N ARG A 9 -4.35 -0.63 -4.42
CA ARG A 9 -5.46 -0.43 -5.35
C ARG A 9 -6.48 -1.54 -5.23
N ASP A 10 -7.74 -1.15 -5.46
CA ASP A 10 -8.89 -2.05 -5.60
C ASP A 10 -9.17 -2.96 -4.39
N ILE A 11 -8.53 -2.68 -3.25
CA ILE A 11 -8.81 -3.33 -1.97
C ILE A 11 -10.22 -3.01 -1.45
N TRP A 12 -10.74 -3.90 -0.60
CA TRP A 12 -11.94 -3.66 0.18
C TRP A 12 -11.74 -2.47 1.14
N LYS A 13 -12.76 -1.63 1.27
CA LYS A 13 -12.68 -0.31 1.93
C LYS A 13 -13.31 -0.31 3.33
N ASP A 14 -13.01 -1.32 4.12
CA ASP A 14 -13.49 -1.48 5.49
C ASP A 14 -12.34 -1.57 6.50
N VAL A 15 -11.56 -2.64 6.52
CA VAL A 15 -10.44 -2.85 7.44
C VAL A 15 -9.28 -3.50 6.70
N ILE A 16 -8.08 -3.05 7.02
CA ILE A 16 -6.84 -3.69 6.59
C ILE A 16 -6.01 -4.06 7.81
N VAL A 17 -5.40 -5.23 7.80
CA VAL A 17 -4.49 -5.67 8.86
C VAL A 17 -3.07 -5.48 8.38
N CYS A 18 -2.27 -4.71 9.10
CA CYS A 18 -0.86 -4.45 8.78
C CYS A 18 0.00 -4.98 9.92
N ASN A 19 0.87 -5.94 9.64
CA ASN A 19 1.70 -6.61 10.64
C ASN A 19 0.88 -7.12 11.85
N GLY A 20 -0.33 -7.62 11.62
CA GLY A 20 -1.25 -8.09 12.65
C GLY A 20 -2.06 -7.00 13.37
N LYS A 21 -1.91 -5.72 12.99
CA LYS A 21 -2.66 -4.59 13.56
C LYS A 21 -3.78 -4.14 12.64
N GLU A 22 -5.01 -4.12 13.14
CA GLU A 22 -6.17 -3.64 12.39
C GLU A 22 -6.14 -2.12 12.20
N VAL A 23 -6.39 -1.69 10.98
CA VAL A 23 -6.53 -0.29 10.58
C VAL A 23 -7.87 -0.12 9.88
N PRO A 24 -8.81 0.64 10.44
CA PRO A 24 -10.06 0.95 9.77
C PRO A 24 -9.80 1.88 8.58
N ILE A 25 -10.35 1.53 7.42
CA ILE A 25 -10.27 2.31 6.21
C ILE A 25 -11.42 3.31 6.18
N VAL A 26 -11.10 4.60 6.03
CA VAL A 26 -12.11 5.65 5.85
C VAL A 26 -11.81 6.51 4.61
N GLY A 27 -12.87 6.95 3.92
CA GLY A 27 -12.75 7.87 2.79
C GLY A 27 -11.86 7.36 1.64
N GLY A 28 -10.96 8.22 1.15
CA GLY A 28 -10.15 8.01 -0.05
C GLY A 28 -8.89 7.15 0.11
N PHE A 29 -8.84 6.22 1.08
CA PHE A 29 -7.65 5.41 1.36
C PHE A 29 -7.09 4.72 0.11
N ARG A 30 -5.77 4.86 -0.06
CA ARG A 30 -4.98 4.30 -1.16
C ARG A 30 -3.69 3.63 -0.70
N GLY A 31 -3.48 3.46 0.60
CA GLY A 31 -2.28 2.79 1.13
C GLY A 31 -1.61 3.59 2.23
N PHE A 32 -0.29 3.46 2.34
CA PHE A 32 0.50 3.99 3.45
C PHE A 32 1.71 4.79 2.97
N ARG A 33 2.03 5.82 3.74
CA ARG A 33 3.28 6.58 3.68
C ARG A 33 4.05 6.38 4.97
N ASN A 34 5.33 6.75 4.94
CA ASN A 34 6.23 6.60 6.08
C ASN A 34 6.40 5.15 6.55
N VAL A 35 6.34 4.19 5.63
CA VAL A 35 6.51 2.77 5.95
C VAL A 35 7.98 2.53 6.31
N PRO A 36 8.29 1.87 7.44
CA PRO A 36 9.66 1.46 7.74
C PRO A 36 10.22 0.57 6.62
N PRO A 37 11.52 0.65 6.30
CA PRO A 37 12.15 -0.37 5.48
C PRO A 37 12.14 -1.73 6.19
N GLY A 38 11.98 -2.81 5.44
CA GLY A 38 11.92 -4.17 5.97
C GLY A 38 10.75 -5.00 5.43
N ALA A 39 10.58 -6.19 6.01
CA ALA A 39 9.48 -7.10 5.73
C ALA A 39 8.19 -6.66 6.43
N HIS A 40 7.09 -6.61 5.67
CA HIS A 40 5.76 -6.29 6.13
C HIS A 40 4.74 -7.29 5.62
N THR A 41 3.68 -7.50 6.40
CA THR A 41 2.51 -8.29 6.01
C THR A 41 1.27 -7.43 6.00
N ILE A 42 0.44 -7.64 5.00
CA ILE A 42 -0.81 -6.92 4.81
C ILE A 42 -1.92 -7.91 4.48
N GLU A 43 -3.05 -7.78 5.16
CA GLU A 43 -4.21 -8.62 4.95
C GLU A 43 -5.48 -7.78 4.74
N ASN A 44 -6.28 -8.14 3.75
CA ASN A 44 -7.56 -7.52 3.46
C ASN A 44 -8.51 -8.61 2.94
N HIS A 45 -9.61 -8.89 3.67
CA HIS A 45 -10.59 -9.93 3.31
C HIS A 45 -9.97 -11.32 3.01
N GLY A 46 -8.93 -11.68 3.75
CA GLY A 46 -8.24 -12.96 3.58
C GLY A 46 -7.21 -13.00 2.44
N ALA A 47 -7.13 -11.96 1.59
CA ALA A 47 -5.97 -11.78 0.73
C ALA A 47 -4.79 -11.36 1.59
N LYS A 48 -3.67 -12.09 1.47
CA LYS A 48 -2.44 -11.80 2.20
C LYS A 48 -1.34 -11.38 1.22
N LEU A 49 -0.65 -10.31 1.57
CA LEU A 49 0.51 -9.77 0.89
C LEU A 49 1.70 -9.78 1.86
N GLU A 50 2.81 -10.36 1.42
CA GLU A 50 4.11 -10.23 2.08
C GLU A 50 5.00 -9.39 1.18
N VAL A 51 5.57 -8.31 1.74
CA VAL A 51 6.33 -7.34 0.97
C VAL A 51 7.57 -6.90 1.74
N GLU A 52 8.72 -6.93 1.06
CA GLU A 52 9.95 -6.31 1.51
C GLU A 52 10.04 -4.90 0.90
N LEU A 53 10.32 -3.88 1.71
CA LEU A 53 10.44 -2.49 1.26
C LEU A 53 11.83 -1.91 1.55
N GLU A 54 12.41 -1.24 0.56
CA GLU A 54 13.65 -0.50 0.70
C GLU A 54 13.42 0.98 1.02
N ALA A 55 14.43 1.64 1.58
CA ALA A 55 14.39 3.06 1.89
C ALA A 55 14.17 3.92 0.63
N GLY A 56 13.11 4.73 0.61
CA GLY A 56 12.76 5.60 -0.52
C GLY A 56 12.00 4.89 -1.64
N GLU A 57 11.69 3.61 -1.47
CA GLU A 57 10.95 2.81 -2.44
C GLU A 57 9.44 3.13 -2.40
N VAL A 58 8.81 3.05 -3.56
CA VAL A 58 7.35 2.98 -3.67
C VAL A 58 7.01 1.65 -4.29
N LYS A 59 6.13 0.89 -3.65
CA LYS A 59 5.50 -0.28 -4.29
C LYS A 59 4.01 -0.05 -4.45
N VAL A 60 3.48 -0.42 -5.60
CA VAL A 60 2.06 -0.37 -5.90
C VAL A 60 1.55 -1.79 -6.06
N PHE A 61 0.51 -2.14 -5.32
CA PHE A 61 -0.16 -3.43 -5.45
C PHE A 61 -1.63 -3.23 -5.80
N VAL A 62 -2.14 -4.14 -6.62
CA VAL A 62 -3.55 -4.20 -7.02
C VAL A 62 -4.12 -5.50 -6.48
N LEU A 63 -5.23 -5.44 -5.76
CA LEU A 63 -5.97 -6.63 -5.34
C LEU A 63 -6.91 -7.09 -6.46
N ASP A 64 -6.74 -8.32 -6.95
CA ASP A 64 -7.79 -9.02 -7.66
C ASP A 64 -8.78 -9.58 -6.63
N SER A 65 -9.92 -8.92 -6.48
CA SER A 65 -10.94 -9.33 -5.50
C SER A 65 -11.62 -10.66 -5.82
N SER A 66 -11.53 -11.14 -7.07
CA SER A 66 -12.16 -12.40 -7.48
C SER A 66 -11.27 -13.60 -7.14
N GLU A 67 -9.96 -13.42 -7.23
CA GLU A 67 -8.97 -14.46 -6.88
C GLU A 67 -8.40 -14.30 -5.46
N ASN A 68 -8.63 -13.14 -4.84
CA ASN A 68 -8.09 -12.75 -3.54
C ASN A 68 -6.55 -12.69 -3.51
N ILE A 69 -5.95 -12.21 -4.60
CA ILE A 69 -4.50 -12.17 -4.82
C ILE A 69 -4.05 -10.73 -5.07
N PHE A 70 -2.95 -10.34 -4.44
CA PHE A 70 -2.27 -9.08 -4.75
C PHE A 70 -1.26 -9.28 -5.89
N SER A 71 -1.35 -8.44 -6.90
CA SER A 71 -0.35 -8.35 -7.96
C SER A 71 0.43 -7.04 -7.83
N ILE A 72 1.75 -7.09 -8.03
CA ILE A 72 2.57 -5.90 -8.11
C ILE A 72 2.30 -5.18 -9.43
N LEU A 73 2.21 -3.86 -9.39
CA LEU A 73 2.19 -3.01 -10.56
C LEU A 73 3.59 -2.39 -10.68
N ASP A 74 4.35 -2.83 -11.68
CA ASP A 74 5.68 -2.29 -11.94
C ASP A 74 5.60 -0.84 -12.46
N GLU A 75 6.65 -0.04 -12.22
CA GLU A 75 6.70 1.36 -12.63
C GLU A 75 6.56 1.54 -14.16
N SER A 76 6.99 0.56 -14.96
CA SER A 76 6.83 0.58 -16.42
C SER A 76 5.38 0.47 -16.89
N ASP A 77 4.52 -0.12 -16.05
CA ASP A 77 3.14 -0.45 -16.35
C ASP A 77 2.17 0.48 -15.59
N ASP A 78 2.71 1.50 -14.90
CA ASP A 78 1.98 2.47 -14.09
C ASP A 78 1.45 3.64 -14.94
N ASP A 79 0.47 3.33 -15.79
CA ASP A 79 -0.19 4.29 -16.70
C ASP A 79 -0.76 5.56 -16.00
N PHE A 80 -1.01 5.47 -14.68
CA PHE A 80 -1.59 6.54 -13.89
C PHE A 80 -0.56 7.30 -13.03
N GLY A 81 0.70 6.88 -13.05
CA GLY A 81 1.81 7.53 -12.35
C GLY A 81 1.73 7.48 -10.83
N PHE A 82 1.13 6.43 -10.25
CA PHE A 82 1.03 6.25 -8.79
C PHE A 82 2.39 6.29 -8.08
N HIS A 83 3.47 5.75 -8.69
CA HIS A 83 4.82 5.83 -8.12
C HIS A 83 5.29 7.28 -7.96
N GLN A 84 5.06 8.11 -8.97
CA GLN A 84 5.43 9.52 -8.93
C GLN A 84 4.51 10.33 -8.01
N LEU A 85 3.20 10.04 -8.01
CA LEU A 85 2.22 10.71 -7.16
C LEU A 85 2.45 10.44 -5.68
N ALA A 86 2.86 9.23 -5.31
CA ALA A 86 3.25 8.90 -3.94
C ALA A 86 4.51 9.65 -3.50
N LYS A 87 5.57 9.66 -4.33
CA LYS A 87 6.83 10.37 -4.02
C LYS A 87 6.67 11.90 -3.94
N SER A 88 5.80 12.47 -4.77
CA SER A 88 5.56 13.92 -4.81
C SER A 88 4.69 14.47 -3.67
N GLY A 89 4.09 13.59 -2.86
CA GLY A 89 3.16 13.97 -1.80
C GLY A 89 1.76 14.33 -2.30
N ALA A 90 1.51 14.22 -3.61
CA ALA A 90 0.18 14.46 -4.19
C ALA A 90 -0.89 13.51 -3.62
N MET A 91 -0.47 12.35 -3.10
CA MET A 91 -1.33 11.35 -2.46
C MET A 91 -1.35 11.43 -0.92
N ASP A 92 -0.75 12.43 -0.27
CA ASP A 92 -0.60 12.43 1.19
C ASP A 92 -1.92 12.36 1.96
N ASN A 93 -3.01 12.91 1.39
CA ASN A 93 -4.36 12.80 1.99
C ASN A 93 -5.01 11.43 1.81
N ALA A 94 -4.50 10.61 0.87
CA ALA A 94 -4.98 9.28 0.55
C ALA A 94 -4.06 8.17 1.11
N LEU A 95 -2.81 8.50 1.42
CA LEU A 95 -1.83 7.61 2.04
C LEU A 95 -1.76 7.86 3.53
N TYR A 96 -2.12 6.86 4.30
CA TYR A 96 -2.17 6.97 5.75
C TYR A 96 -0.77 6.84 6.33
N GLU A 97 -0.54 7.44 7.49
CA GLU A 97 0.68 7.15 8.26
C GLU A 97 0.73 5.65 8.55
N TRP A 98 1.90 5.01 8.37
CA TRP A 98 2.06 3.60 8.73
C TRP A 98 1.66 3.38 10.20
N PRO A 99 0.83 2.37 10.50
CA PRO A 99 0.43 2.08 11.87
C PRO A 99 1.62 1.55 12.68
N VAL A 100 2.27 2.44 13.43
CA VAL A 100 3.28 2.10 14.46
C VAL A 100 2.67 1.39 15.66
#